data_AF-A0A1G8J0R9-F1
#
_entry.id   AF-A0A1G8J0R9-F1
#
_cell.length_a   1.000
_cell.length_b   1.000
_cell.length_c   1.000
_cell.angle_alpha   90.00
_cell.angle_beta   90.00
_cell.angle_gamma   90.00
#
_symmetry.space_group_name_H-M   'P 1'
#
loop_
_entity.id
_entity.type
_entity.pdbx_description
1 polymer ?
#
loop_
_entity_poly.entity_id
_entity_poly.type
_entity_poly.pdbx_seq_one_letter_code
_entity_poly.pdbx_strand_id
1 'polypeptide(L)'
;MIDRLDLWVVIIGLGLGSFGLRFVFLGLVGDRPLPAWLSRHLRYTAVAVMPAIVTPLVIWPNATDGQTDPARLLAAAVTLGVGYVTKNVILAILTGAVTLAASIYGLG
;
A
#
# COMPACT_ATOMS: atom_id res chain seq x y z
N MET A 1 18.72 -12.95 18.37
CA MET A 1 19.05 -13.86 17.25
C MET A 1 17.89 -14.85 17.16
N ILE A 2 17.20 -14.95 16.03
CA ILE A 2 16.12 -15.93 15.86
C ILE A 2 16.75 -17.30 15.68
N ASP A 3 16.27 -18.29 16.43
CA ASP A 3 16.77 -19.66 16.35
C ASP A 3 16.39 -20.28 15.00
N ARG A 4 17.24 -21.19 14.47
CA ARG A 4 17.05 -21.72 13.11
C ARG A 4 15.70 -22.41 12.96
N LEU A 5 15.28 -23.15 13.98
CA LEU A 5 14.00 -23.86 14.00
C LEU A 5 12.82 -22.89 14.02
N ASP A 6 12.87 -21.83 14.83
CA ASP A 6 11.82 -20.80 14.89
C ASP A 6 11.63 -20.12 13.54
N LEU A 7 12.73 -19.82 12.84
CA LEU A 7 12.69 -19.22 11.50
C LEU A 7 11.91 -20.11 10.51
N TRP A 8 12.24 -21.40 10.46
CA TRP A 8 11.58 -22.35 9.56
C TRP A 8 10.12 -22.59 9.92
N VAL A 9 9.80 -22.67 11.21
CA VAL A 9 8.41 -22.79 11.69
C VAL A 9 7.59 -21.57 11.26
N VAL A 10 8.14 -20.36 11.41
CA VAL A 10 7.46 -19.12 10.98
C VAL A 10 7.28 -19.07 9.46
N ILE A 11 8.31 -19.40 8.68
CA ILE A 11 8.20 -19.43 7.20
C ILE A 11 7.12 -20.42 6.76
N ILE A 12 7.18 -21.65 7.25
CA ILE A 12 6.24 -22.70 6.85
C ILE A 12 4.83 -22.35 7.34
N GLY A 13 4.68 -21.85 8.56
CA GLY A 13 3.41 -21.40 9.12
C GLY A 13 2.78 -20.24 8.34
N LEU A 14 3.56 -19.19 8.02
CA LEU A 14 3.09 -18.08 7.18
C LEU A 14 2.75 -18.53 5.77
N GLY A 15 3.54 -19.45 5.20
CA GLY A 15 3.30 -20.04 3.89
C GLY A 15 1.98 -20.80 3.86
N LEU A 16 1.78 -21.75 4.78
CA LEU A 16 0.55 -22.53 4.92
C LEU A 16 -0.66 -21.66 5.24
N GLY A 17 -0.52 -20.67 6.14
CA GLY A 17 -1.59 -19.74 6.46
C GLY A 17 -2.01 -18.90 5.26
N SER A 18 -1.04 -18.33 4.53
CA SER A 18 -1.31 -17.53 3.32
C SER A 18 -1.94 -18.37 2.20
N PHE A 19 -1.45 -19.60 2.02
CA PHE A 19 -1.99 -20.54 1.05
C PHE A 19 -3.41 -20.96 1.43
N GLY A 20 -3.65 -21.33 2.70
CA GLY A 20 -4.95 -21.73 3.21
C GLY A 20 -6.00 -20.63 3.05
N LEU A 21 -5.67 -19.40 3.43
CA LEU A 21 -6.55 -18.24 3.21
C LEU A 21 -6.91 -18.07 1.73
N ARG A 22 -5.93 -18.09 0.82
CA ARG A 22 -6.18 -18.03 -0.63
C ARG A 22 -7.00 -19.21 -1.13
N PHE A 23 -6.73 -20.41 -0.62
CA PHE A 23 -7.42 -21.64 -1.02
C PHE A 23 -8.90 -21.63 -0.58
N VAL A 24 -9.24 -21.03 0.55
CA VAL A 24 -10.65 -20.86 0.94
C VAL A 24 -11.39 -19.98 -0.08
N PHE A 25 -10.77 -18.90 -0.55
CA PHE A 25 -11.38 -18.02 -1.56
C PHE A 25 -11.41 -18.64 -2.97
N LEU A 26 -10.35 -19.31 -3.40
CA LEU A 26 -10.26 -19.86 -4.76
C LEU A 26 -10.85 -21.28 -4.88
N GLY A 27 -10.56 -22.14 -3.91
CA GLY A 27 -10.94 -23.56 -3.91
C GLY A 27 -12.32 -23.85 -3.34
N LEU A 28 -12.74 -23.17 -2.26
CA LEU A 28 -14.05 -23.43 -1.64
C LEU A 28 -15.19 -22.63 -2.30
N VAL A 29 -14.91 -21.38 -2.71
CA VAL A 29 -15.90 -20.50 -3.36
C VAL A 29 -15.90 -20.68 -4.88
N GLY A 30 -14.74 -20.93 -5.51
CA GLY A 30 -14.64 -21.35 -6.92
C GLY A 30 -15.46 -20.49 -7.89
N ASP A 31 -16.21 -21.16 -8.78
CA ASP A 31 -17.11 -20.57 -9.79
C ASP A 31 -18.51 -20.20 -9.26
N ARG A 32 -18.75 -20.26 -7.95
CA ARG A 32 -20.08 -19.89 -7.43
C ARG A 32 -20.25 -18.36 -7.53
N PRO A 33 -21.43 -17.88 -7.96
CA PRO A 33 -21.71 -16.46 -7.97
C PRO A 33 -21.60 -15.91 -6.54
N LEU A 34 -20.55 -15.13 -6.28
CA LEU A 34 -20.30 -14.47 -5.01
C LEU A 34 -21.52 -13.62 -4.64
N PRO A 35 -22.08 -13.74 -3.43
CA PRO A 35 -23.24 -12.96 -3.04
C PRO A 35 -22.91 -11.46 -3.08
N ALA A 36 -23.88 -10.64 -3.49
CA ALA A 36 -23.68 -9.22 -3.79
C ALA A 36 -23.09 -8.40 -2.62
N TRP A 37 -23.33 -8.82 -1.38
CA TRP A 37 -22.74 -8.19 -0.19
C TRP A 37 -21.23 -8.38 -0.14
N LEU A 38 -20.71 -9.57 -0.48
CA LEU A 38 -19.29 -9.88 -0.41
C LEU A 38 -18.52 -9.19 -1.53
N SER A 39 -19.03 -9.23 -2.76
CA SER A 39 -18.43 -8.55 -3.91
C SER A 39 -18.42 -7.02 -3.74
N ARG A 40 -19.41 -6.44 -3.06
CA ARG A 40 -19.40 -5.02 -2.69
C ARG A 40 -18.25 -4.68 -1.76
N HIS A 41 -18.04 -5.44 -0.68
CA HIS A 41 -16.94 -5.20 0.26
C HIS A 41 -15.56 -5.41 -0.37
N LEU A 42 -15.40 -6.46 -1.19
CA LEU A 42 -14.15 -6.75 -1.90
C LEU A 42 -13.73 -5.62 -2.85
N ARG A 43 -14.69 -4.96 -3.51
CA ARG A 43 -14.42 -3.79 -4.37
C ARG A 43 -13.87 -2.59 -3.59
N TYR A 44 -14.22 -2.45 -2.31
CA TYR A 44 -13.75 -1.33 -1.47
C TYR A 44 -12.42 -1.62 -0.77
N THR A 45 -11.98 -2.89 -0.68
CA THR A 45 -10.73 -3.25 -0.01
C THR A 45 -9.53 -2.52 -0.60
N ALA A 46 -9.38 -2.52 -1.93
CA ALA A 46 -8.25 -1.84 -2.57
C ALA A 46 -8.24 -0.33 -2.30
N VAL A 47 -9.43 0.30 -2.36
CA VAL A 47 -9.61 1.73 -2.11
C VAL A 47 -9.37 2.09 -0.64
N ALA A 48 -9.64 1.18 0.30
CA ALA A 48 -9.40 1.38 1.73
C ALA A 48 -7.94 1.12 2.14
N VAL A 49 -7.33 0.06 1.58
CA VAL A 49 -5.98 -0.39 1.95
C VAL A 49 -4.90 0.53 1.38
N MET A 50 -5.04 1.01 0.14
CA MET A 50 -4.02 1.84 -0.50
C MET A 50 -3.74 3.13 0.30
N PRO A 51 -4.74 3.92 0.72
CA PRO A 51 -4.51 5.06 1.61
C PRO A 51 -3.97 4.64 2.98
N ALA A 52 -4.48 3.57 3.58
CA ALA A 52 -4.06 3.12 4.90
C ALA A 52 -2.55 2.81 4.99
N ILE A 53 -1.95 2.31 3.91
CA ILE A 53 -0.51 2.04 3.84
C ILE A 53 0.29 3.33 3.55
N VAL A 54 -0.24 4.23 2.72
CA VAL A 54 0.48 5.42 2.24
C VAL A 54 0.40 6.61 3.21
N THR A 55 -0.75 6.84 3.84
CA THR A 55 -0.98 7.96 4.79
C THR A 55 0.06 8.06 5.91
N PRO A 56 0.40 6.98 6.66
CA PRO A 56 1.41 7.09 7.71
C PRO A 56 2.79 7.45 7.16
N LEU A 57 3.16 6.97 5.96
CA LEU A 57 4.45 7.26 5.32
C LEU A 57 4.61 8.73 4.91
N VAL A 58 3.48 9.43 4.71
CA VAL A 58 3.42 10.84 4.31
C VAL A 58 3.32 11.76 5.53
N ILE A 59 2.41 11.46 6.47
CA ILE A 59 2.12 12.36 7.61
C ILE A 59 3.11 12.15 8.76
N TRP A 60 3.46 10.91 9.08
CA TRP A 60 4.43 10.57 10.14
C TRP A 60 5.54 9.69 9.58
N PRO A 61 6.45 10.26 8.77
CA PRO A 61 7.54 9.48 8.21
C PRO A 61 8.41 8.95 9.35
N ASN A 62 8.56 7.62 9.44
CA ASN A 62 9.55 6.98 10.33
C ASN A 62 10.98 7.46 10.05
N ALA A 63 11.23 8.01 8.86
CA ALA A 63 12.51 8.59 8.47
C ALA A 63 12.81 9.95 9.12
N THR A 64 11.83 10.59 9.76
CA THR A 64 11.94 11.95 10.32
C THR A 64 11.56 12.00 11.80
N ASP A 65 11.67 10.88 12.53
CA ASP A 65 11.30 10.76 13.95
C ASP A 65 9.88 11.29 14.29
N GLY A 66 8.94 11.18 13.34
CA GLY A 66 7.56 11.62 13.51
C GLY A 66 7.30 13.11 13.26
N GLN A 67 8.28 13.87 12.75
CA GLN A 67 8.06 15.23 12.26
C GLN A 67 7.49 15.20 10.84
N THR A 68 6.44 15.98 10.60
CA THR A 68 5.86 16.17 9.27
C THR A 68 6.87 16.89 8.38
N ASP A 69 7.33 16.23 7.31
CA ASP A 69 8.22 16.83 6.32
C ASP A 69 7.39 17.55 5.24
N PRO A 70 7.51 18.89 5.09
CA PRO A 70 6.82 19.66 4.06
C PRO A 70 7.07 19.12 2.65
N ALA A 71 8.26 18.56 2.37
CA ALA A 71 8.61 18.00 1.07
C ALA A 71 7.75 16.76 0.72
N ARG A 72 7.52 15.87 1.69
CA ARG A 72 6.69 14.67 1.52
C ARG A 72 5.21 15.01 1.37
N LEU A 73 4.73 16.01 2.11
CA LEU A 73 3.36 16.50 1.98
C LEU A 73 3.10 17.11 0.60
N LEU A 74 4.04 17.94 0.10
CA LEU A 74 3.96 18.51 -1.25
C LEU A 74 4.00 17.42 -2.33
N ALA A 75 4.90 16.45 -2.22
CA ALA A 75 4.98 15.33 -3.16
C ALA A 75 3.68 14.51 -3.18
N ALA A 76 3.09 14.23 -2.02
CA ALA A 76 1.82 13.52 -1.92
C ALA A 76 0.66 14.32 -2.54
N ALA A 77 0.59 15.63 -2.27
CA ALA A 77 -0.43 16.51 -2.84
C ALA A 77 -0.34 16.58 -4.37
N VAL A 78 0.87 16.72 -4.92
CA VAL A 78 1.09 16.73 -6.38
C VAL A 78 0.75 15.37 -6.99
N THR A 79 1.16 14.27 -6.37
CA THR A 79 0.85 12.91 -6.84
C THR A 79 -0.67 12.68 -6.91
N LEU A 80 -1.40 13.09 -5.87
CA LEU A 80 -2.86 12.96 -5.83
C LEU A 80 -3.54 13.89 -6.85
N GLY A 81 -3.08 15.14 -6.96
CA GLY A 81 -3.63 16.12 -7.91
C GLY A 81 -3.43 15.68 -9.37
N VAL A 82 -2.22 15.28 -9.74
CA VAL A 82 -1.91 14.79 -11.09
C VAL A 82 -2.64 13.48 -11.37
N GLY A 83 -2.65 12.55 -10.42
CA GLY A 83 -3.36 11.28 -10.57
C GLY A 83 -4.86 11.45 -10.75
N TYR A 84 -5.47 12.41 -10.06
CA TYR A 84 -6.90 12.71 -10.19
C TYR A 84 -7.24 13.36 -11.54
N VAL A 85 -6.45 14.34 -12.00
CA VAL A 85 -6.71 15.08 -13.24
C VAL A 85 -6.37 14.25 -14.48
N THR A 86 -5.18 13.64 -14.52
CA THR A 86 -4.70 12.91 -15.70
C THR A 86 -5.27 11.50 -15.80
N LYS A 87 -5.82 10.95 -14.69
CA LYS A 87 -6.24 9.55 -14.54
C LYS A 87 -5.13 8.56 -14.97
N ASN A 88 -3.88 9.00 -14.97
CA ASN A 88 -2.73 8.22 -15.42
C ASN A 88 -1.77 8.01 -14.25
N VAL A 89 -1.68 6.75 -13.82
CA VAL A 89 -0.87 6.34 -12.66
C VAL A 89 0.62 6.60 -12.90
N ILE A 90 1.11 6.42 -14.13
CA ILE A 90 2.53 6.60 -14.45
C ILE A 90 2.91 8.09 -14.31
N LEU A 91 2.06 8.99 -14.82
CA LEU A 91 2.28 10.44 -14.68
C LEU A 91 2.21 10.88 -13.21
N ALA A 92 1.29 10.31 -12.41
CA ALA A 92 1.22 10.59 -10.98
C ALA A 92 2.52 10.18 -10.25
N ILE A 93 3.04 8.97 -10.53
CA ILE A 93 4.28 8.47 -9.92
C ILE A 93 5.47 9.35 -10.32
N LEU A 94 5.60 9.67 -11.61
CA LEU A 94 6.72 10.48 -12.10
C LEU A 94 6.69 11.90 -11.54
N THR A 95 5.53 12.55 -11.56
CA THR A 95 5.38 13.91 -11.02
C THR A 95 5.60 13.94 -9.50
N GLY A 96 5.12 12.95 -8.77
CA GLY A 96 5.41 12.78 -7.34
C GLY A 96 6.90 12.62 -7.04
N ALA A 97 7.58 11.74 -7.78
CA ALA A 97 9.02 11.51 -7.64
C ALA A 97 9.83 12.76 -7.98
N VAL A 98 9.50 13.46 -9.07
CA VAL A 98 10.13 14.72 -9.46
C VAL A 98 9.89 15.79 -8.39
N THR A 99 8.68 15.90 -7.84
CA THR A 99 8.36 16.87 -6.79
C THR A 99 9.13 16.57 -5.51
N LEU A 100 9.24 15.30 -5.11
CA LEU A 100 10.01 14.89 -3.96
C LEU A 100 11.51 15.18 -4.16
N ALA A 101 12.08 14.84 -5.32
CA ALA A 101 13.47 15.17 -5.63
C ALA A 101 13.69 16.69 -5.63
N ALA A 102 12.85 17.45 -6.32
CA ALA A 102 12.96 18.91 -6.39
C ALA A 102 12.84 19.58 -5.02
N SER A 103 11.95 19.09 -4.16
CA SER A 103 11.79 19.63 -2.80
C SER A 103 12.97 19.28 -1.90
N ILE A 104 13.53 18.06 -1.98
CA ILE A 104 14.75 17.69 -1.24
C ILE A 104 15.96 18.51 -1.70
N TYR A 105 16.15 18.71 -3.01
CA TYR A 105 17.29 19.45 -3.55
C TYR A 105 17.11 20.98 -3.49
N GLY A 106 15.89 21.49 -3.42
CA GLY A 106 15.57 22.92 -3.39
C GLY A 106 15.36 23.51 -1.99
N LEU A 107 15.05 22.68 -0.98
CA LEU A 107 14.98 23.06 0.44
C LEU A 107 16.23 22.61 1.24
N GLY A 108 17.21 22.00 0.58
CA GLY A 108 18.49 21.59 1.15
C GLY A 108 19.52 22.71 1.23
#